data_AF-A0A7H9BMQ9-F1
#
_entry.id   AF-A0A7H9BMQ9-F1
#
_cell.length_a   1.000
_cell.length_b   1.000
_cell.length_c   1.000
_cell.angle_alpha   90.00
_cell.angle_beta   90.00
_cell.angle_gamma   90.00
#
_symmetry.space_group_name_H-M   'P 1'
#
loop_
_entity.id
_entity.type
_entity.pdbx_description
1 polymer ?
#
loop_
_entity_poly.entity_id
_entity_poly.type
_entity_poly.pdbx_seq_one_letter_code
_entity_poly.pdbx_strand_id
1 'polypeptide(L)'
;MSNAPACPQCTLENTYPDGDNFVCADCGFEWPQGAAAKDDDDADAVVKDSVGNVLADGDAVVVIKDLKVKGSSIVIKQGTKVKSIRLVSGGDHEVDCKTDVGNFMLKAAFLRKA
;
A
#
# COMPACT_ATOMS: atom_id res chain seq x y z
N MET A 1 6.57 3.02 -37.52
CA MET A 1 7.74 3.45 -36.75
C MET A 1 7.48 3.04 -35.31
N SER A 2 7.83 1.81 -34.97
CA SER A 2 7.54 1.20 -33.67
C SER A 2 8.44 1.86 -32.63
N ASN A 3 7.84 2.60 -31.69
CA ASN A 3 8.55 3.38 -30.66
C ASN A 3 9.00 2.49 -29.48
N ALA A 4 9.59 1.33 -29.78
CA ALA A 4 10.02 0.38 -28.77
C ALA A 4 11.42 0.75 -28.24
N PRO A 5 11.68 0.63 -26.92
CA PRO A 5 12.97 0.99 -26.34
C PRO A 5 14.06 0.03 -26.83
N ALA A 6 15.28 0.53 -26.97
CA ALA A 6 16.44 -0.31 -27.24
C ALA A 6 16.59 -1.39 -26.14
N CYS A 7 17.02 -2.58 -26.53
CA CYS A 7 17.17 -3.69 -25.62
C CYS A 7 18.23 -3.38 -24.54
N PRO A 8 17.95 -3.59 -23.24
CA PRO A 8 18.92 -3.30 -22.18
C PRO A 8 20.12 -4.26 -22.16
N GLN A 9 20.04 -5.41 -22.82
CA GLN A 9 21.12 -6.41 -22.84
C GLN A 9 22.07 -6.26 -24.03
N CYS A 10 21.52 -5.98 -25.22
CA CYS A 10 22.32 -5.89 -26.45
C CYS A 10 22.37 -4.49 -27.07
N THR A 11 21.65 -3.51 -26.51
CA THR A 11 21.57 -2.11 -26.97
C THR A 11 21.02 -1.91 -28.38
N LEU A 12 20.48 -2.97 -29.00
CA LEU A 12 19.90 -2.93 -30.35
C LEU A 12 18.44 -2.45 -30.31
N GLU A 13 18.04 -1.76 -31.38
CA GLU A 13 16.70 -1.16 -31.55
C GLU A 13 15.67 -2.13 -32.16
N ASN A 14 16.07 -3.37 -32.48
CA ASN A 14 15.18 -4.42 -32.99
C ASN A 14 14.39 -5.09 -31.87
N THR A 15 13.54 -4.30 -31.22
CA THR A 15 12.66 -4.74 -30.15
C THR A 15 11.23 -4.63 -30.62
N TYR A 16 10.41 -5.64 -30.31
CA TYR A 16 9.01 -5.65 -30.68
C TYR A 16 8.15 -6.02 -29.48
N PRO A 17 6.94 -5.45 -29.38
CA PRO A 17 5.99 -5.83 -28.35
C PRO A 17 5.36 -7.19 -28.68
N ASP A 18 5.40 -8.12 -27.73
CA ASP A 18 4.70 -9.40 -27.75
C ASP A 18 3.83 -9.51 -26.49
N GLY A 19 2.52 -9.26 -26.64
CA GLY A 19 1.59 -9.16 -25.50
C GLY A 19 1.93 -7.99 -24.58
N ASP A 20 2.23 -8.29 -23.32
CA ASP A 20 2.60 -7.32 -22.27
C ASP A 20 4.13 -7.13 -22.12
N ASN A 21 4.92 -7.81 -22.96
CA ASN A 21 6.38 -7.80 -22.91
C ASN A 21 6.99 -7.21 -24.20
N PHE A 22 8.14 -6.54 -24.06
CA PHE A 22 9.06 -6.28 -25.16
C PHE A 22 9.99 -7.48 -25.33
N VAL A 23 10.15 -7.94 -26.57
CA VAL A 23 11.04 -9.03 -26.94
C VAL A 23 12.09 -8.50 -27.92
N CYS A 24 13.36 -8.83 -27.67
CA CYS A 24 14.45 -8.53 -28.60
C CYS A 24 14.64 -9.67 -29.61
N ALA A 25 14.58 -9.36 -30.90
CA ALA A 25 14.74 -10.34 -31.98
C ALA A 25 16.18 -10.89 -32.12
N ASP A 26 17.18 -10.15 -31.65
CA ASP A 26 18.61 -10.51 -31.82
C ASP A 26 19.14 -11.39 -30.67
N CYS A 27 18.67 -11.18 -29.44
CA CYS A 27 19.16 -11.89 -28.25
C CYS A 27 18.10 -12.71 -27.52
N GLY A 28 16.83 -12.60 -27.91
CA GLY A 28 15.72 -13.31 -27.26
C GLY A 28 15.41 -12.82 -25.84
N PHE A 29 15.98 -11.70 -25.39
CA PHE A 29 15.67 -11.15 -24.08
C PHE A 29 14.25 -10.59 -24.07
N GLU A 30 13.46 -11.01 -23.09
CA GLU A 30 12.10 -10.54 -22.83
C GLU A 30 12.08 -9.67 -21.58
N TRP A 31 11.41 -8.51 -21.65
CA TRP A 31 11.22 -7.63 -20.50
C TRP A 31 9.85 -6.97 -20.56
N PRO A 32 9.22 -6.63 -19.42
CA PRO A 32 7.89 -6.06 -19.41
C PRO A 32 7.85 -4.70 -20.11
N GLN A 33 6.80 -4.45 -20.90
CA GLN A 33 6.57 -3.12 -21.49
C GLN A 33 6.27 -2.07 -20.42
N GLY A 34 5.76 -2.51 -19.27
CA GLY A 34 5.41 -1.71 -18.11
C GLY A 34 6.53 -1.56 -17.07
N ALA A 35 7.80 -1.35 -17.48
CA ALA A 35 8.88 -0.99 -16.54
C ALA A 35 8.76 0.46 -16.00
N ALA A 36 7.54 0.92 -15.72
CA ALA A 36 7.22 2.20 -15.10
C ALA A 36 5.94 2.12 -14.25
N ALA A 37 5.75 1.04 -13.49
CA ALA A 37 4.98 1.02 -12.25
C ALA A 37 5.15 -0.35 -11.59
N LYS A 38 6.25 -0.53 -10.86
CA LYS A 38 6.13 -1.31 -9.61
C LYS A 38 5.31 -0.45 -8.67
N ASP A 39 4.01 -0.52 -8.88
CA ASP A 39 2.99 -0.29 -7.87
C ASP A 39 1.91 -1.32 -8.22
N ASP A 40 2.28 -2.61 -8.09
CA ASP A 40 1.34 -3.61 -7.60
C ASP A 40 0.99 -3.21 -6.15
N ASP A 41 0.38 -2.03 -6.01
CA ASP A 41 -0.57 -1.69 -4.95
C ASP A 41 -1.77 -2.53 -5.35
N ASP A 42 -1.67 -3.81 -4.97
CA ASP A 42 -2.72 -4.81 -5.05
C ASP A 42 -4.05 -4.10 -4.76
N ALA A 43 -5.00 -4.31 -5.66
CA ALA A 43 -6.28 -3.64 -5.71
C ALA A 43 -7.21 -4.06 -4.55
N ASP A 44 -6.70 -4.01 -3.31
CA ASP A 44 -7.42 -4.16 -2.06
C ASP A 44 -7.03 -3.00 -1.14
N ALA A 45 -7.74 -1.88 -1.32
CA ALA A 45 -7.86 -0.76 -0.38
C ALA A 45 -6.61 -0.50 0.49
N VAL A 46 -5.52 -0.08 -0.13
CA VAL A 46 -4.29 0.24 0.60
C VAL A 46 -4.55 1.36 1.61
N VAL A 47 -4.68 0.96 2.87
CA VAL A 47 -5.00 1.86 3.97
C VAL A 47 -3.74 2.63 4.34
N LYS A 48 -3.72 3.91 3.98
CA LYS A 48 -2.60 4.81 4.26
C LYS A 48 -2.81 5.53 5.58
N ASP A 49 -1.75 5.57 6.38
CA ASP A 49 -1.74 6.33 7.63
C ASP A 49 -1.72 7.85 7.38
N SER A 50 -1.76 8.65 8.45
CA SER A 50 -1.73 10.12 8.37
C SER A 50 -0.48 10.70 7.68
N VAL A 51 0.60 9.93 7.62
CA VAL A 51 1.90 10.30 7.04
C VAL A 51 2.05 9.74 5.61
N GLY A 52 1.11 8.91 5.16
CA GLY A 52 1.14 8.26 3.85
C GLY A 52 1.85 6.90 3.84
N ASN A 53 2.16 6.31 5.00
CA ASN A 53 2.69 4.96 5.04
C ASN A 53 1.57 3.94 4.82
N VAL A 54 1.86 2.93 4.02
CA VAL A 54 0.99 1.76 3.84
C VAL A 54 0.95 0.97 5.15
N LEU A 55 -0.24 0.79 5.69
CA LEU A 55 -0.52 -0.11 6.80
C LEU A 55 -0.79 -1.51 6.26
N ALA A 56 -0.40 -2.52 7.04
CA ALA A 56 -0.70 -3.92 6.77
C ALA A 56 -1.38 -4.57 7.98
N ASP A 57 -2.09 -5.67 7.75
CA ASP A 57 -2.59 -6.51 8.84
C ASP A 57 -1.45 -6.98 9.75
N GLY A 58 -1.65 -6.83 11.06
CA GLY A 58 -0.66 -7.19 12.08
C GLY A 58 0.32 -6.07 12.45
N ASP A 59 0.31 -4.93 11.77
CA ASP A 59 1.21 -3.82 12.09
C ASP A 59 0.91 -3.17 13.45
N ALA A 60 1.89 -2.40 13.93
CA ALA A 60 1.72 -1.52 15.08
C ALA A 60 1.49 -0.09 14.62
N VAL A 61 0.52 0.59 15.24
CA VAL A 61 0.19 1.99 14.96
C VAL A 61 0.19 2.82 16.24
N VAL A 62 0.51 4.10 16.11
CA VAL A 62 0.43 5.13 17.15
C VAL A 62 -0.65 6.13 16.77
N VAL A 63 -1.48 6.48 17.74
CA VAL A 63 -2.47 7.54 17.60
C VAL A 63 -1.79 8.91 17.71
N ILE A 64 -1.96 9.76 16.69
CA ILE A 64 -1.27 11.07 16.63
C ILE A 64 -2.07 12.21 17.28
N LYS A 65 -3.37 12.03 17.55
CA LYS A 65 -4.25 13.04 18.15
C LYS A 65 -5.17 12.42 19.17
N ASP A 66 -5.59 13.19 20.18
CA ASP A 66 -6.58 12.72 21.15
C ASP A 66 -7.93 12.46 20.46
N LEU A 67 -8.41 11.22 20.56
CA LEU A 67 -9.68 10.80 19.98
C LEU A 67 -10.63 10.36 21.08
N LYS A 68 -11.80 10.99 21.13
CA LYS A 68 -12.90 10.53 21.96
C LYS A 68 -13.72 9.53 21.13
N VAL A 69 -13.77 8.28 21.56
CA VAL A 69 -14.54 7.26 20.87
C VAL A 69 -16.03 7.55 21.08
N LYS A 70 -16.78 7.63 19.98
CA LYS A 70 -18.23 7.87 20.04
C LYS A 70 -18.90 6.61 20.61
N GLY A 71 -19.61 6.76 21.73
CA GLY A 71 -20.28 5.63 22.41
C GLY A 71 -19.51 5.03 23.58
N SER A 72 -18.30 5.52 23.89
CA SER A 72 -17.55 5.15 25.09
C SER A 72 -17.03 6.37 25.84
N SER A 73 -16.86 6.26 27.15
CA SER A 73 -16.24 7.29 28.00
C SER A 73 -14.71 7.32 27.88
N ILE A 74 -14.15 6.48 27.01
CA ILE A 74 -12.71 6.27 26.86
C ILE A 74 -12.18 7.30 25.87
N VAL A 75 -11.16 8.04 26.31
CA VAL A 75 -10.41 8.97 25.47
C VAL A 75 -9.09 8.30 25.13
N ILE A 76 -8.89 7.99 23.85
CA ILE A 76 -7.60 7.49 23.38
C ILE A 76 -6.67 8.68 23.27
N LYS A 77 -5.66 8.70 24.13
CA LYS A 77 -4.69 9.79 24.18
C LYS A 77 -3.72 9.73 23.01
N GLN A 78 -3.26 10.88 22.57
CA GLN A 78 -2.11 10.96 21.66
C GLN A 78 -0.94 10.15 22.24
N GLY A 79 -0.29 9.34 21.40
CA GLY A 79 0.82 8.47 21.79
C GLY A 79 0.39 7.05 22.20
N THR A 80 -0.90 6.74 22.23
CA THR A 80 -1.37 5.37 22.46
C THR A 80 -0.89 4.46 21.33
N LYS A 81 -0.11 3.43 21.67
CA LYS A 81 0.37 2.41 20.73
C LYS A 81 -0.59 1.22 20.72
N VAL A 82 -1.19 0.96 19.57
CA VAL A 82 -1.98 -0.24 19.31
C VAL A 82 -1.11 -1.23 18.54
N LYS A 83 -1.08 -2.48 19.00
CA LYS A 83 -0.32 -3.56 18.37
C LYS A 83 -1.31 -4.49 17.66
N SER A 84 -0.92 -5.01 16.50
CA SER A 84 -1.73 -5.94 15.71
C SER A 84 -3.06 -5.34 15.24
N ILE A 85 -2.99 -4.35 14.35
CA ILE A 85 -4.17 -3.84 13.66
C ILE A 85 -4.68 -4.85 12.62
N ARG A 86 -5.98 -4.79 12.31
CA ARG A 86 -6.57 -5.47 11.16
C ARG A 86 -7.15 -4.43 10.22
N LEU A 87 -6.87 -4.57 8.93
CA LEU A 87 -7.45 -3.71 7.91
C LEU A 87 -8.82 -4.23 7.52
N VAL A 88 -9.79 -3.33 7.36
CA VAL A 88 -11.15 -3.68 6.96
C VAL A 88 -11.49 -2.91 5.70
N SER A 89 -11.45 -3.59 4.56
CA SER A 89 -11.90 -3.08 3.26
C SER A 89 -13.43 -3.04 3.24
N GLY A 90 -14.04 -1.90 3.59
CA GLY A 90 -15.51 -1.76 3.45
C GLY A 90 -16.25 -0.66 4.20
N GLY A 91 -15.60 0.38 4.76
CA GLY A 91 -16.34 1.43 5.47
C GLY A 91 -15.57 2.73 5.74
N ASP A 92 -16.23 3.70 6.39
CA ASP A 92 -15.62 4.99 6.79
C ASP A 92 -14.50 4.83 7.85
N HIS A 93 -14.42 3.65 8.47
CA HIS A 93 -13.37 3.23 9.38
C HIS A 93 -12.60 2.06 8.78
N GLU A 94 -11.34 2.32 8.44
CA GLU A 94 -10.51 1.40 7.64
C GLU A 94 -9.62 0.51 8.53
N VAL A 95 -9.44 0.86 9.81
CA VAL A 95 -8.52 0.17 10.73
C VAL A 95 -9.27 -0.34 11.96
N ASP A 96 -9.37 -1.66 12.10
CA ASP A 96 -9.81 -2.32 13.33
C ASP A 96 -8.63 -2.50 14.29
N CYS A 97 -8.75 -1.88 15.46
CA CYS A 97 -7.76 -1.87 16.51
C CYS A 97 -8.22 -2.78 17.64
N LYS A 98 -7.51 -3.88 17.88
CA LYS A 98 -7.75 -4.72 19.05
C LYS A 98 -6.84 -4.27 20.20
N THR A 99 -7.45 -3.90 21.32
CA THR A 99 -6.75 -3.56 22.57
C THR A 99 -7.30 -4.38 23.72
N ASP A 100 -6.60 -4.40 24.86
CA ASP A 100 -7.08 -5.06 26.09
C ASP A 100 -8.44 -4.55 26.59
N VAL A 101 -8.84 -3.35 26.15
CA VAL A 101 -10.08 -2.67 26.55
C VAL A 101 -11.23 -2.95 25.57
N GLY A 102 -10.95 -3.50 24.38
CA GLY A 102 -11.94 -3.81 23.36
C GLY A 102 -11.44 -3.65 21.93
N ASN A 103 -12.29 -4.02 20.98
CA ASN A 103 -12.11 -3.73 19.55
C ASN A 103 -12.73 -2.38 19.23
N PHE A 104 -11.94 -1.51 18.59
CA PHE A 104 -12.37 -0.18 18.16
C PHE A 104 -12.01 0.01 16.69
N MET A 105 -12.96 0.48 15.89
CA MET A 105 -12.70 0.88 14.51
C MET A 105 -12.30 2.35 14.49
N LEU A 106 -11.13 2.64 13.93
CA LEU A 106 -10.55 3.97 13.83
C LEU A 106 -10.27 4.31 12.37
N LYS A 107 -10.22 5.62 12.08
CA LYS A 107 -9.87 6.13 10.76
C LYS A 107 -8.36 6.26 10.62
N ALA A 108 -7.81 5.79 9.51
CA ALA A 108 -6.36 5.75 9.26
C ALA A 108 -5.71 7.15 9.27
N ALA A 109 -6.47 8.19 8.95
CA ALA A 109 -6.05 9.60 8.96
C ALA A 109 -5.53 10.10 10.34
N PHE A 110 -5.83 9.41 11.44
CA PHE A 110 -5.38 9.76 12.79
C PHE A 110 -4.38 8.77 13.39
N LEU A 111 -3.93 7.82 12.58
CA LEU A 111 -2.97 6.80 12.95
C LEU A 111 -1.66 7.05 12.23
N ARG A 112 -0.57 6.57 12.81
CA ARG A 112 0.77 6.56 12.22
C ARG A 112 1.42 5.21 12.47
N LYS A 113 2.08 4.62 11.48
CA LYS A 113 2.89 3.42 11.67
C LYS A 113 3.97 3.62 12.75
N ALA A 114 4.20 2.59 13.57
CA ALA A 114 4.90 2.67 14.85
C ALA A 114 6.15 1.81 14.99
#